data_AF-A0A6G7SEH2-F1
#
_entry.id   AF-A0A6G7SEH2-F1
#
_cell.length_a   1.000
_cell.length_b   1.000
_cell.length_c   1.000
_cell.angle_alpha   90.00
_cell.angle_beta   90.00
_cell.angle_gamma   90.00
#
_symmetry.space_group_name_H-M   'P 1'
#
loop_
_entity.id
_entity.type
_entity.pdbx_description
1 polymer ?
#
loop_
_entity_poly.entity_id
_entity_poly.type
_entity_poly.pdbx_seq_one_letter_code
_entity_poly.pdbx_strand_id
1 'polypeptide(L)'
;PLLNTILLLSSGATVTWAHHAIVGGLKQEAETALYLTLTFAIYFTTFQFLEYVEAPFSISDGVYGSTFFMATGFHGFHVIIGTIFLTVCIIRLY
;
A
#
# COMPACT_ATOMS: atom_id res chain seq x y z
N PRO A 1 -9.28 9.17 -4.54
CA PRO A 1 -9.97 8.18 -3.67
C PRO A 1 -10.28 6.78 -4.26
N LEU A 2 -11.17 6.59 -5.25
CA LEU A 2 -11.64 5.23 -5.65
C LEU A 2 -10.52 4.30 -6.13
N LEU A 3 -9.58 4.83 -6.92
CA LEU A 3 -8.43 4.08 -7.42
C LEU A 3 -7.57 3.53 -6.28
N ASN A 4 -7.32 4.32 -5.25
CA ASN A 4 -6.53 3.92 -4.08
C ASN A 4 -7.18 2.72 -3.36
N THR A 5 -8.51 2.67 -3.28
CA THR A 5 -9.25 1.52 -2.74
C THR A 5 -9.05 0.26 -3.58
N ILE A 6 -9.15 0.38 -4.92
CA ILE A 6 -8.95 -0.76 -5.83
C ILE A 6 -7.51 -1.28 -5.72
N LEU A 7 -6.53 -0.39 -5.62
CA LEU A 7 -5.11 -0.76 -5.44
C LEU A 7 -4.90 -1.54 -4.14
N LEU A 8 -5.47 -1.06 -3.02
CA LEU A 8 -5.36 -1.77 -1.74
C LEU A 8 -6.03 -3.14 -1.76
N LEU A 9 -7.25 -3.24 -2.30
CA LEU A 9 -7.96 -4.52 -2.41
C LEU A 9 -7.20 -5.50 -3.31
N SER A 10 -6.66 -5.02 -4.43
CA SER A 10 -5.85 -5.83 -5.34
C SER A 10 -4.56 -6.30 -4.67
N SER A 11 -3.89 -5.44 -3.88
CA SER A 11 -2.72 -5.82 -3.09
C SER A 11 -3.05 -6.88 -2.02
N GLY A 12 -4.24 -6.82 -1.44
CA GLY A 12 -4.74 -7.85 -0.51
C GLY A 12 -4.96 -9.21 -1.21
N ALA A 13 -5.47 -9.20 -2.44
CA ALA A 13 -5.60 -10.41 -3.24
C ALA A 13 -4.25 -11.01 -3.60
N THR A 14 -3.29 -10.19 -4.05
CA THR A 14 -1.95 -10.68 -4.45
C THR A 14 -1.12 -11.17 -3.27
N VAL A 15 -1.20 -10.55 -2.09
CA VAL A 15 -0.49 -11.04 -0.90
C VAL A 15 -1.07 -12.36 -0.40
N THR A 16 -2.39 -12.55 -0.52
CA THR A 16 -3.05 -13.83 -0.20
C THR A 16 -2.62 -14.93 -1.16
N TRP A 17 -2.48 -14.61 -2.46
CA TRP A 17 -1.92 -15.52 -3.44
C TRP A 17 -0.46 -15.89 -3.12
N ALA A 18 0.37 -14.90 -2.76
CA ALA A 18 1.75 -15.17 -2.33
C ALA A 18 1.81 -16.11 -1.12
N HIS A 19 0.94 -15.91 -0.13
CA HIS A 19 0.84 -16.81 1.02
C HIS A 19 0.49 -18.25 0.62
N HIS A 20 -0.52 -18.45 -0.22
CA HIS A 20 -0.88 -19.78 -0.70
C HIS A 20 0.20 -20.42 -1.57
N ALA A 21 0.94 -19.64 -2.37
CA ALA A 21 2.06 -20.12 -3.16
C ALA A 21 3.23 -20.60 -2.27
N ILE A 22 3.52 -19.89 -1.17
CA ILE A 22 4.53 -20.32 -0.18
C ILE A 22 4.12 -21.65 0.45
N VAL A 23 2.86 -21.78 0.91
CA VAL A 23 2.34 -23.01 1.51
C VAL A 23 2.35 -24.17 0.51
N GLY A 24 2.08 -23.90 -0.77
CA GLY A 24 2.14 -24.87 -1.86
C GLY A 24 3.56 -25.22 -2.34
N GLY A 25 4.61 -24.60 -1.79
CA GLY A 25 6.00 -24.81 -2.22
C GLY A 25 6.35 -24.21 -3.58
N LEU A 26 5.49 -23.35 -4.15
CA LEU A 26 5.66 -22.71 -5.45
C LEU A 26 6.42 -21.38 -5.30
N LYS A 27 7.76 -21.46 -5.17
CA LYS A 27 8.62 -20.29 -4.91
C LYS A 27 8.50 -19.18 -5.96
N GLN A 28 8.53 -19.52 -7.26
CA GLN A 28 8.45 -18.52 -8.34
C GLN A 28 7.13 -17.74 -8.34
N GLU A 29 6.02 -18.43 -8.08
CA GLU A 29 4.69 -17.83 -7.97
C GLU A 29 4.61 -16.90 -6.75
N ALA A 30 5.17 -17.33 -5.62
CA ALA A 30 5.24 -16.52 -4.40
C ALA A 30 6.03 -15.23 -4.60
N GLU A 31 7.20 -15.30 -5.25
CA GLU A 31 8.02 -14.12 -5.59
C GLU A 31 7.26 -13.17 -6.51
N THR A 32 6.64 -13.69 -7.57
CA THR A 32 5.88 -12.89 -8.55
C THR A 32 4.69 -12.19 -7.88
N ALA A 33 3.92 -12.91 -7.06
CA ALA A 33 2.77 -12.36 -6.35
C ALA A 33 3.17 -11.30 -5.32
N LEU A 34 4.28 -11.51 -4.60
CA LEU A 34 4.77 -10.53 -3.62
C LEU A 34 5.34 -9.28 -4.31
N TYR A 35 5.99 -9.43 -5.47
CA TYR A 35 6.45 -8.31 -6.29
C TYR A 35 5.28 -7.44 -6.80
N LEU A 36 4.20 -8.07 -7.25
CA LEU A 36 2.96 -7.36 -7.64
C LEU A 36 2.35 -6.61 -6.46
N THR A 37 2.32 -7.23 -5.27
CA THR A 37 1.83 -6.59 -4.05
C THR A 37 2.62 -5.30 -3.73
N LEU A 38 3.95 -5.37 -3.80
CA LEU A 38 4.84 -4.21 -3.61
C LEU A 38 4.59 -3.12 -4.65
N THR A 39 4.40 -3.52 -5.91
CA THR A 39 4.10 -2.58 -7.01
C THR A 39 2.80 -1.82 -6.74
N PHE A 40 1.73 -2.49 -6.30
CA PHE A 40 0.48 -1.83 -5.94
C PHE A 40 0.61 -0.90 -4.73
N ALA A 41 1.39 -1.29 -3.71
CA ALA A 41 1.63 -0.46 -2.54
C ALA A 41 2.40 0.84 -2.87
N ILE A 42 3.36 0.76 -3.80
CA ILE A 42 4.08 1.95 -4.30
C ILE A 42 3.11 2.87 -5.05
N TYR A 43 2.31 2.33 -5.98
CA TYR A 43 1.32 3.14 -6.70
C TYR A 43 0.32 3.81 -5.76
N PHE A 44 -0.19 3.09 -4.75
CA PHE A 44 -1.06 3.68 -3.74
C PHE A 44 -0.41 4.89 -3.05
N THR A 45 0.85 4.77 -2.63
CA THR A 45 1.57 5.84 -1.93
C THR A 45 1.80 7.04 -2.85
N THR A 46 2.14 6.82 -4.12
CA THR A 46 2.30 7.89 -5.11
C THR A 46 0.97 8.63 -5.35
N PHE A 47 -0.13 7.92 -5.56
CA PHE A 47 -1.43 8.56 -5.77
C PHE A 47 -1.95 9.25 -4.50
N GLN A 48 -1.68 8.72 -3.31
CA GLN A 48 -2.01 9.40 -2.06
C GLN A 48 -1.24 10.72 -1.91
N PHE A 49 0.03 10.74 -2.31
CA PHE A 49 0.82 11.97 -2.33
C PHE A 49 0.28 13.00 -3.34
N LEU A 50 -0.09 12.57 -4.55
CA LEU A 50 -0.73 13.45 -5.54
C LEU A 50 -2.05 14.03 -5.02
N GLU A 51 -2.87 13.22 -4.35
CA GLU A 51 -4.12 13.67 -3.71
C GLU A 51 -3.87 14.77 -2.66
N TYR A 52 -2.75 14.70 -1.92
CA TYR A 52 -2.38 15.76 -0.97
C TYR A 52 -1.87 17.04 -1.63
N VAL A 53 -1.18 16.94 -2.77
CA VAL A 53 -0.68 18.11 -3.51
C VAL A 53 -1.82 18.83 -4.24
N GLU A 54 -2.78 18.09 -4.77
CA GLU A 54 -3.92 18.63 -5.52
C GLU A 54 -5.10 19.06 -4.62
N ALA A 55 -5.07 18.74 -3.32
CA ALA A 55 -6.12 19.10 -2.39
C ALA A 55 -6.30 20.64 -2.30
N PRO A 56 -7.53 21.17 -2.45
CA PRO A 56 -7.77 22.61 -2.38
C PRO A 56 -7.79 23.16 -0.94
N PHE A 57 -7.48 22.33 0.05
CA PHE A 57 -7.45 22.66 1.47
C PHE A 57 -6.18 22.10 2.12
N SER A 58 -5.76 22.74 3.20
CA SER A 58 -4.58 22.42 3.97
C SER A 58 -4.91 21.82 5.34
N ILE A 59 -3.90 21.32 6.06
CA ILE A 59 -4.06 20.83 7.43
C ILE A 59 -4.51 21.92 8.41
N SER A 60 -4.23 23.19 8.11
CA SER A 60 -4.67 24.34 8.90
C SER A 60 -6.11 24.78 8.64
N ASP A 61 -6.81 24.18 7.66
CA ASP A 61 -8.15 24.60 7.26
C ASP A 61 -9.23 23.97 8.15
N GLY A 62 -9.27 24.45 9.40
CA GLY A 62 -10.29 24.11 10.39
C GLY A 62 -10.32 22.64 10.78
N VAL A 63 -11.46 22.21 11.33
CA VAL A 63 -11.64 20.84 11.83
C VAL A 63 -11.63 19.82 10.69
N TYR A 64 -12.16 20.18 9.51
CA TYR A 64 -12.18 19.27 8.36
C TYR A 64 -10.76 18.97 7.84
N GLY A 65 -9.96 20.00 7.53
CA GLY A 65 -8.60 19.80 7.01
C GLY A 65 -7.71 19.07 8.02
N SER A 66 -7.74 19.50 9.29
CA SER A 66 -6.94 18.87 10.34
C SER A 66 -7.29 17.39 10.56
N THR A 67 -8.57 17.03 10.62
CA THR A 67 -8.99 15.63 10.78
C THR A 67 -8.67 14.79 9.56
N PHE A 68 -8.89 15.32 8.36
CA PHE A 68 -8.59 14.64 7.09
C PHE A 68 -7.11 14.27 6.99
N PHE A 69 -6.20 15.24 7.07
CA PHE A 69 -4.76 15.00 6.90
C PHE A 69 -4.17 14.17 8.05
N MET A 70 -4.67 14.31 9.28
CA MET A 70 -4.21 13.49 10.40
C MET A 70 -4.57 12.01 10.19
N ALA A 71 -5.84 11.71 9.89
CA ALA A 71 -6.30 10.33 9.74
C ALA A 71 -5.68 9.65 8.52
N THR A 72 -5.71 10.32 7.37
CA THR A 72 -5.16 9.77 6.12
C THR A 72 -3.62 9.73 6.16
N GLY A 73 -2.97 10.70 6.79
CA GLY A 73 -1.52 10.73 6.97
C GLY A 73 -1.03 9.57 7.84
N PHE A 74 -1.70 9.31 8.96
CA PHE A 74 -1.38 8.18 9.83
C PHE A 74 -1.59 6.84 9.12
N HIS A 75 -2.68 6.69 8.36
CA HIS A 75 -2.89 5.51 7.53
C HIS A 75 -1.76 5.34 6.48
N GLY A 76 -1.40 6.41 5.77
CA GLY A 76 -0.30 6.40 4.80
C GLY A 76 1.03 5.98 5.42
N PHE A 77 1.32 6.45 6.64
CA PHE A 77 2.48 6.00 7.41
C PHE A 77 2.47 4.49 7.69
N HIS A 78 1.33 3.92 8.07
CA HIS A 78 1.19 2.48 8.27
C HIS A 78 1.42 1.69 6.97
N VAL A 79 0.92 2.21 5.84
CA VAL A 79 1.14 1.59 4.52
C VAL A 79 2.63 1.58 4.16
N ILE A 80 3.38 2.66 4.45
CA ILE A 80 4.83 2.71 4.21
C ILE A 80 5.56 1.65 5.05
N ILE A 81 5.24 1.54 6.34
CA ILE A 81 5.81 0.49 7.21
C ILE A 81 5.49 -0.91 6.66
N GLY A 82 4.25 -1.16 6.27
CA GLY A 82 3.83 -2.43 5.66
C GLY A 82 4.59 -2.74 4.37
N THR A 83 4.85 -1.72 3.54
CA THR A 83 5.62 -1.86 2.30
C THR A 83 7.08 -2.22 2.57
N ILE A 84 7.69 -1.61 3.59
CA ILE A 84 9.05 -1.97 4.04
C ILE A 84 9.07 -3.41 4.56
N PHE A 85 8.07 -3.81 5.36
CA PHE A 85 7.98 -5.16 5.87
C PHE A 85 7.86 -6.20 4.76
N LEU A 86 7.02 -5.96 3.75
CA LEU A 86 6.88 -6.85 2.59
C LEU A 86 8.15 -6.86 1.72
N THR A 87 8.87 -5.73 1.61
CA THR A 87 10.19 -5.70 0.96
C THR A 87 11.19 -6.60 1.69
N VAL A 88 11.20 -6.59 3.02
CA VAL A 88 12.06 -7.52 3.78
C VAL A 88 11.63 -8.97 3.54
N CYS A 89 10.33 -9.25 3.47
CA CYS A 89 9.82 -10.59 3.15
C CYS A 89 10.27 -11.06 1.76
N ILE A 90 10.24 -10.22 0.72
CA ILE A 90 10.68 -10.61 -0.63
C ILE A 90 12.18 -10.93 -0.66
N ILE A 91 13.00 -10.11 0.00
CA ILE A 91 14.46 -10.32 0.09
C ILE A 91 14.78 -11.63 0.81
N ARG A 92 13.97 -12.03 1.80
CA ARG A 92 14.13 -13.29 2.51
C ARG A 92 13.60 -14.51 1.74
N LEU A 93 12.71 -14.30 0.78
CA LEU A 93 12.14 -15.36 -0.04
C LEU A 93 13.09 -15.74 -1.18
N TYR A 94 13.78 -14.76 -1.77
CA TYR A 94 14.85 -14.95 -2.74
C TYR A 94 16.00 -15.77 -2.15
#